data_AF-A0A6L7RT01-F1
#
_entry.id   AF-A0A6L7RT01-F1
#
_cell.length_a   1.000
_cell.length_b   1.000
_cell.length_c   1.000
_cell.angle_alpha   90.00
_cell.angle_beta   90.00
_cell.angle_gamma   90.00
#
_symmetry.space_group_name_H-M   'P 1'
#
loop_
_entity.id
_entity.type
_entity.pdbx_description
1 polymer ?
#
loop_
_entity_poly.entity_id
_entity_poly.type
_entity_poly.pdbx_seq_one_letter_code
_entity_poly.pdbx_strand_id
1 'polypeptide(L)' 'MLNKAAAELLEGFADALEIRGANTFRVRAFRNAARRVDSLTTDVAELVESGEISKVRGIGKGIAGVLG' A
#
# COMPACT_ATOMS: atom_id res chain seq x y z
N MET A 1 15.18 0.52 -1.05
CA MET A 1 14.77 0.61 -2.48
C MET A 1 13.41 -0.02 -2.71
N LEU A 2 13.13 -1.19 -2.12
CA LEU A 2 11.87 -1.88 -2.29
C LEU A 2 10.64 -1.12 -1.75
N ASN A 3 10.76 -0.46 -0.59
CA ASN A 3 9.69 0.36 -0.02
C ASN A 3 9.18 1.43 -0.99
N LYS A 4 10.10 2.11 -1.69
CA LYS A 4 9.75 3.14 -2.67
C LYS A 4 9.00 2.54 -3.87
N ALA A 5 9.47 1.41 -4.40
CA ALA A 5 8.78 0.71 -5.50
C ALA A 5 7.38 0.22 -5.10
N ALA A 6 7.23 -0.31 -3.88
CA ALA A 6 5.94 -0.71 -3.34
C ALA A 6 4.99 0.49 -3.16
N ALA A 7 5.51 1.64 -2.70
CA ALA A 7 4.73 2.87 -2.60
C ALA A 7 4.27 3.36 -3.99
N GLU A 8 5.14 3.34 -4.99
CA GLU A 8 4.80 3.70 -6.38
C GLU A 8 3.73 2.76 -6.96
N LEU A 9 3.81 1.46 -6.70
CA LEU A 9 2.78 0.48 -7.10
C LEU A 9 1.41 0.83 -6.48
N LEU A 10 1.39 1.18 -5.19
CA LEU A 10 0.17 1.53 -4.48
C LEU A 10 -0.43 2.87 -4.97
N GLU A 11 0.40 3.87 -5.28
CA GLU A 11 -0.09 5.11 -5.93
C GLU A 11 -0.66 4.83 -7.32
N GLY A 12 0.00 4.02 -8.14
CA GLY A 12 -0.52 3.62 -9.45
C GLY A 12 -1.87 2.88 -9.35
N PHE A 13 -2.05 2.05 -8.32
CA PHE A 13 -3.34 1.43 -8.02
C PHE A 13 -4.41 2.47 -7.63
N ALA A 14 -4.04 3.48 -6.85
CA ALA A 14 -4.96 4.55 -6.49
C ALA A 14 -5.39 5.36 -7.71
N ASP A 15 -4.45 5.72 -8.59
CA ASP A 15 -4.73 6.42 -9.84
C ASP A 15 -5.66 5.61 -10.74
N ALA A 16 -5.39 4.31 -10.91
CA ALA A 16 -6.25 3.42 -11.70
C ALA A 16 -7.67 3.31 -11.13
N LEU A 17 -7.80 3.24 -9.80
CA LEU A 17 -9.11 3.23 -9.13
C LEU A 17 -9.85 4.56 -9.32
N GLU A 18 -9.15 5.68 -9.23
CA GLU A 18 -9.70 7.02 -9.43
C GLU A 18 -10.21 7.21 -10.87
N ILE A 19 -9.41 6.81 -11.87
CA ILE A 19 -9.78 6.84 -13.30
C ILE A 19 -11.04 5.99 -13.56
N ARG A 20 -11.16 4.85 -12.88
CA ARG A 20 -12.33 3.96 -13.00
C ARG A 20 -13.56 4.44 -12.22
N GLY A 21 -13.51 5.61 -11.59
CA GLY A 21 -14.61 6.13 -10.78
C GLY A 21 -14.90 5.29 -9.54
N ALA A 22 -13.90 4.59 -9.01
CA ALA A 22 -14.06 3.82 -7.79
C ALA A 22 -14.35 4.72 -6.59
N ASN A 23 -14.87 4.12 -5.52
CA ASN A 23 -15.19 4.85 -4.30
C ASN A 23 -13.97 5.60 -3.74
N THR A 24 -14.15 6.90 -3.43
CA THR A 24 -13.12 7.80 -2.91
C THR A 24 -12.45 7.30 -1.64
N PHE A 25 -13.17 6.58 -0.77
CA PHE A 25 -12.58 5.94 0.41
C PHE A 25 -11.51 4.92 0.02
N ARG A 26 -11.77 4.12 -1.03
CA ARG A 26 -10.83 3.11 -1.52
C ARG A 26 -9.60 3.75 -2.15
N VAL A 27 -9.79 4.78 -3.00
CA VAL A 27 -8.69 5.56 -3.57
C VAL A 27 -7.80 6.14 -2.46
N ARG A 28 -8.41 6.82 -1.47
CA ARG A 28 -7.68 7.40 -0.33
C ARG A 28 -6.95 6.35 0.49
N ALA A 29 -7.52 5.15 0.67
CA ALA A 29 -6.86 4.07 1.38
C ALA A 29 -5.55 3.64 0.69
N PHE A 30 -5.55 3.47 -0.63
CA PHE A 30 -4.34 3.13 -1.39
C PHE A 30 -3.29 4.26 -1.36
N ARG A 31 -3.69 5.53 -1.55
CA ARG A 31 -2.76 6.67 -1.43
C ARG A 31 -2.16 6.79 -0.02
N ASN A 32 -2.97 6.57 1.02
CA ASN A 32 -2.48 6.58 2.40
C ASN A 32 -1.50 5.44 2.65
N ALA A 33 -1.77 4.26 2.11
CA ALA A 33 -0.87 3.12 2.25
C ALA A 33 0.46 3.35 1.53
N ALA A 34 0.45 3.94 0.33
CA ALA A 34 1.66 4.29 -0.39
C ALA A 34 2.58 5.19 0.44
N ARG A 35 2.04 6.30 0.97
CA ARG A 35 2.78 7.19 1.88
C ARG A 35 3.30 6.46 3.11
N ARG A 36 2.52 5.52 3.65
CA ARG A 36 2.92 4.73 4.81
C ARG A 36 4.13 3.86 4.49
N VAL A 37 4.06 3.11 3.39
CA VAL A 37 5.11 2.19 2.94
C VAL A 37 6.39 2.94 2.61
N ASP A 38 6.30 4.09 1.94
CA ASP A 38 7.47 4.93 1.63
C ASP A 38 8.18 5.42 2.90
N SER A 39 7.42 5.69 3.97
CA SER A 39 7.96 6.13 5.27
C SER A 39 8.43 5.00 6.20
N LEU A 40 8.27 3.73 5.81
CA LEU A 40 8.71 2.62 6.66
C LEU A 40 10.23 2.59 6.77
N THR A 41 10.71 2.45 8.01
CA THR A 41 12.12 2.20 8.32
C THR A 41 12.51 0.73 8.10
N THR A 42 11.55 -0.19 8.27
CA THR A 42 11.71 -1.62 8.01
C THR A 42 11.41 -1.92 6.54
N ASP A 43 12.07 -2.92 5.96
CA ASP A 43 11.78 -3.33 4.59
C ASP A 43 10.36 -3.91 4.51
N VAL A 44 9.60 -3.46 3.51
CA VAL A 44 8.24 -3.93 3.25
C VAL A 44 8.21 -5.42 2.90
N ALA A 45 9.25 -5.95 2.24
CA ALA A 45 9.33 -7.39 1.95
C ALA A 45 9.40 -8.22 3.23
N GLU A 46 10.21 -7.80 4.21
CA GLU A 46 10.31 -8.49 5.50
C GLU A 46 8.96 -8.52 6.23
N LEU A 47 8.21 -7.42 6.17
CA LEU A 47 6.86 -7.33 6.74
C LEU A 47 5.84 -8.21 6.00
N VAL A 48 5.96 -8.32 4.68
CA VAL A 48 5.10 -9.20 3.87
C VAL A 48 5.40 -10.67 4.17
N GLU A 49 6.67 -11.05 4.17
CA GLU A 49 7.12 -12.43 4.43
C GLU A 49 6.76 -12.90 5.84
N SER A 50 6.91 -12.02 6.84
CA SER A 50 6.51 -12.30 8.23
C SER A 50 5.00 -12.22 8.48
N GLY A 51 4.20 -11.73 7.52
CA GLY A 51 2.76 -11.48 7.67
C GLY A 51 2.41 -10.26 8.53
N GLU A 52 3.40 -9.52 9.00
CA GLU A 52 3.24 -8.35 9.86
C GLU A 52 2.81 -7.09 9.10
N ILE A 53 2.85 -7.09 7.77
CA ILE A 53 2.40 -5.98 6.92
C ILE A 53 0.96 -5.55 7.24
N SER A 54 0.10 -6.51 7.62
CA SER A 54 -1.30 -6.27 8.03
C SER A 54 -1.44 -5.58 9.39
N LYS A 55 -0.38 -5.54 10.20
CA LYS A 55 -0.31 -4.82 11.48
C LYS A 55 0.09 -3.36 11.30
N VAL A 56 0.61 -2.98 10.13
CA VAL A 56 0.97 -1.59 9.83
C VAL A 56 -0.29 -0.74 9.79
N ARG A 57 -0.41 0.23 10.69
CA ARG A 57 -1.60 1.09 10.79
C ARG A 57 -1.86 1.80 9.47
N GLY A 58 -3.00 1.51 8.85
CA GLY A 58 -3.40 2.06 7.55
C GLY A 58 -3.24 1.07 6.38
N ILE A 59 -2.68 -0.11 6.63
CA ILE A 59 -2.59 -1.21 5.66
C ILE A 59 -3.55 -2.32 6.09
N GLY A 60 -4.71 -2.39 5.44
CA GLY A 60 -5.68 -3.46 5.64
C GLY A 60 -5.46 -4.64 4.69
N LYS A 61 -6.23 -5.72 4.88
CA LYS A 61 -6.12 -6.95 4.06
C LYS A 61 -6.13 -6.71 2.55
N GLY A 62 -6.96 -5.79 2.06
CA GLY A 62 -7.05 -5.48 0.63
C GLY A 62 -5.82 -4.77 0.06
N ILE A 63 -5.07 -4.05 0.89
CA ILE A 63 -3.80 -3.43 0.50
C ILE A 63 -2.66 -4.44 0.65
N ALA A 64 -2.66 -5.22 1.74
CA ALA A 64 -1.68 -6.27 1.96
C ALA A 64 -1.66 -7.29 0.80
N GLY A 65 -2.82 -7.66 0.25
CA GLY A 65 -2.90 -8.54 -0.92
C GLY A 65 -2.47 -7.92 -2.24
N VAL A 66 -2.09 -6.63 -2.29
CA VAL A 66 -1.41 -6.02 -3.44
C VAL A 66 0.11 -6.05 -3.27
N LEU A 67 0.59 -6.19 -2.04
CA LEU A 67 2.02 -6.16 -1.69
C LEU A 67 2.68 -7.54 -1.63
N GLY A 68 1.90 -8.61 -1.48
CA GLY A 68 2.36 -10.00 -1.51
C GLY A 68 1.62 -10.80 -2.58
#